data_AF-A0A836W0U3-F1
#
_entry.id   AF-A0A836W0U3-F1
#
_cell.length_a   1.000
_cell.length_b   1.000
_cell.length_c   1.000
_cell.angle_alpha   90.00
_cell.angle_beta   90.00
_cell.angle_gamma   90.00
#
_symmetry.space_group_name_H-M   'P 1'
#
loop_
_entity.id
_entity.type
_entity.pdbx_description
1 polymer ?
#
loop_
_entity_poly.entity_id
_entity_poly.type
_entity_poly.pdbx_seq_one_letter_code
_entity_poly.pdbx_strand_id
1 'polypeptide(L)'
;YSMAEIMRLVDLEALRTRREQLHQGILLDNAERLFGAQSDFSAADLAAILRTSSEPQRWVKRLIGLARERSEGEVSVDSPEFWASRLLHSLGTALRRLTGTTNQTVGQAFPGLPESWGPGERHWLTKLSLEVRNDTPVADWADRLRSAAFRELGRPIVHTVRSAETTPRCRVRVDELVWVRAPARLDLGGGWTDTPPYSLERGGAVINVAVDLNGQPPIQAYARVVAEPVIRLSSVDGGQRCEIRSFDDLLDFQDPGAEFSLPKAALYLSGISPDRPNAGSSLQQVLERFGGGIELTTVAAIPKGSGLGTSSIMGAVLLSAIRRLMGQVYNRRELFHDVLRLEQALTTGGGWQDQIGGVVEETKLITTAPGLVPDPYIRFVPATVLDPRENGEQTLLYYTGITRLAKNILQQVVGRYLDRDRQAMRVLRRLHTVASSVADAMARKDLPEFGRLIGEVWELNKQLDPGSTNEQVEALLERVMPYACGAKLLGAGGGGFLLIVCRSPRNAAALRRELEAEPPNELARFFDFSVSRTGVVVSAC
;
A
#
# COMPACT_ATOMS: atom_id res chain seq x y z
N TYR A 1 36.04 22.75 -48.85
CA TYR A 1 36.36 21.38 -48.41
C TYR A 1 35.37 20.41 -49.04
N SER A 2 35.86 19.31 -49.59
CA SER A 2 35.03 18.14 -49.93
C SER A 2 34.49 17.49 -48.65
N MET A 3 33.41 16.69 -48.75
CA MET A 3 32.85 15.98 -47.58
C MET A 3 33.90 15.11 -46.86
N ALA A 4 34.85 14.56 -47.61
CA ALA A 4 35.97 13.77 -47.09
C ALA A 4 37.00 14.63 -46.33
N GLU A 5 37.25 15.86 -46.77
CA GLU A 5 38.12 16.81 -46.06
C GLU A 5 37.45 17.36 -44.80
N ILE A 6 36.14 17.61 -44.84
CA ILE A 6 35.35 18.01 -43.66
C ILE A 6 35.40 16.90 -42.61
N MET A 7 35.17 15.64 -43.01
CA MET A 7 35.18 14.51 -42.06
C MET A 7 36.55 14.25 -41.42
N ARG A 8 37.66 14.64 -42.06
CA ARG A 8 39.02 14.56 -41.49
C ARG A 8 39.35 15.70 -40.53
N LEU A 9 38.68 16.84 -40.65
CA LEU A 9 38.93 18.05 -39.85
C LEU A 9 37.93 18.21 -38.69
N VAL A 10 36.81 17.48 -38.71
CA VAL A 10 35.80 17.52 -37.65
C VAL A 10 36.26 16.74 -36.44
N ASP A 11 36.37 17.43 -35.31
CA ASP A 11 36.46 16.81 -34.00
C ASP A 11 35.10 16.19 -33.64
N LEU A 12 34.99 14.88 -33.88
CA LEU A 12 33.78 14.11 -33.61
C LEU A 12 33.44 14.06 -32.12
N GLU A 13 34.42 14.19 -31.22
CA GLU A 13 34.23 14.17 -29.78
C GLU A 13 33.70 15.52 -29.29
N ALA A 14 34.25 16.62 -29.77
CA ALA A 14 33.71 17.96 -29.52
C ALA A 14 32.27 18.09 -30.07
N LEU A 15 31.99 17.56 -31.26
CA LEU A 15 30.65 17.60 -31.86
C LEU A 15 29.65 16.74 -31.07
N ARG A 16 30.05 15.56 -30.60
CA ARG A 16 29.24 14.72 -29.69
C ARG A 16 28.97 15.45 -28.38
N THR A 17 30.00 15.99 -27.74
CA THR A 17 29.89 16.75 -26.48
C THR A 17 28.95 17.94 -26.63
N ARG A 18 29.08 18.71 -27.71
CA ARG A 18 28.22 19.86 -27.97
C ARG A 18 26.76 19.46 -28.21
N ARG A 19 26.54 18.37 -28.95
CA ARG A 19 25.19 17.81 -29.19
C ARG A 19 24.55 17.34 -27.89
N GLU A 20 25.31 16.67 -27.03
CA GLU A 20 24.84 16.24 -25.70
C GLU A 20 24.48 17.44 -24.82
N GLN A 21 25.33 18.47 -24.76
CA GLN A 21 25.04 19.71 -24.03
C GLN A 21 23.75 20.40 -24.51
N LEU A 22 23.56 20.53 -25.82
CA LEU A 22 22.35 21.13 -26.40
C LEU A 22 21.12 20.28 -26.06
N HIS A 23 21.23 18.96 -26.15
CA HIS A 23 20.14 18.06 -25.80
C HIS A 23 19.78 18.15 -24.31
N GLN A 24 20.77 18.19 -23.42
CA GLN A 24 20.55 18.40 -21.99
C GLN A 24 19.89 19.75 -21.70
N GLY A 25 20.28 20.81 -22.40
CA GLY A 25 19.63 22.12 -22.28
C GLY A 25 18.13 22.05 -22.61
N ILE A 26 17.78 21.43 -23.75
CA ILE A 26 16.39 21.23 -24.17
C ILE A 26 15.60 20.39 -23.13
N LEU A 27 16.22 19.32 -22.61
CA LEU A 27 15.60 18.47 -21.59
C LEU A 27 15.36 19.24 -20.28
N LEU A 28 16.31 20.08 -19.86
CA LEU A 28 16.19 20.90 -18.65
C LEU A 28 15.08 21.96 -18.80
N ASP A 29 14.98 22.59 -19.96
CA ASP A 29 13.92 23.56 -20.27
C ASP A 29 12.52 22.91 -20.30
N ASN A 30 12.47 21.62 -20.65
CA ASN A 30 11.26 20.81 -20.66
C ASN A 30 11.17 19.84 -19.47
N ALA A 31 11.91 20.11 -18.39
CA ALA A 31 12.02 19.18 -17.25
C ALA A 31 10.67 18.85 -16.62
N GLU A 32 9.69 19.74 -16.73
CA GLU A 32 8.30 19.43 -16.41
C GLU A 32 7.86 18.18 -17.19
N ARG A 33 7.76 18.16 -18.51
CA ARG A 33 7.23 16.99 -19.24
C ARG A 33 7.91 15.64 -18.91
N LEU A 34 9.16 15.67 -18.46
CA LEU A 34 9.89 14.47 -18.02
C LEU A 34 9.31 13.80 -16.78
N PHE A 35 8.73 14.51 -15.81
CA PHE A 35 8.22 13.89 -14.58
C PHE A 35 6.69 13.75 -14.54
N GLY A 36 5.98 14.05 -15.64
CA GLY A 36 4.52 13.91 -15.71
C GLY A 36 4.06 12.46 -15.76
N ALA A 37 2.84 12.16 -15.31
CA ALA A 37 2.36 10.79 -15.06
C ALA A 37 2.57 9.80 -16.23
N GLN A 38 2.45 10.29 -17.47
CA GLN A 38 2.62 9.48 -18.69
C GLN A 38 4.08 9.32 -19.17
N SER A 39 5.02 10.05 -18.60
CA SER A 39 6.44 9.97 -18.97
C SER A 39 7.11 8.71 -18.42
N ASP A 40 7.89 8.05 -19.28
CA ASP A 40 8.77 6.92 -18.95
C ASP A 40 10.19 7.36 -18.52
N PHE A 41 10.47 8.67 -18.44
CA PHE A 41 11.76 9.18 -17.99
C PHE A 41 12.04 8.71 -16.56
N SER A 42 13.16 8.00 -16.41
CA SER A 42 13.51 7.28 -15.19
C SER A 42 14.61 7.95 -14.39
N ALA A 43 14.73 7.58 -13.11
CA ALA A 43 15.85 7.98 -12.27
C ALA A 43 17.21 7.52 -12.84
N ALA A 44 17.24 6.44 -13.62
CA ALA A 44 18.44 5.98 -14.31
C ALA A 44 18.83 6.93 -15.46
N ASP A 45 17.85 7.42 -16.22
CA ASP A 45 18.08 8.41 -17.28
C ASP A 45 18.56 9.74 -16.68
N LEU A 46 17.97 10.17 -15.56
CA LEU A 46 18.43 11.35 -14.81
C LEU A 46 19.87 11.19 -14.30
N ALA A 47 20.21 10.03 -13.73
CA ALA A 47 21.57 9.75 -13.28
C ALA A 47 22.59 9.78 -14.43
N ALA A 48 22.20 9.28 -15.62
CA ALA A 48 23.05 9.36 -16.80
C ALA A 48 23.29 10.82 -17.24
N ILE A 49 22.24 11.65 -17.24
CA ILE A 49 22.34 13.08 -17.55
C ILE A 49 23.24 13.80 -16.55
N LEU A 50 23.04 13.60 -15.25
CA LEU A 50 23.83 14.26 -14.21
C LEU A 50 25.31 13.86 -14.27
N ARG A 51 25.62 12.63 -14.70
CA ARG A 51 27.00 12.15 -14.83
C ARG A 51 27.75 12.80 -15.99
N THR A 52 27.07 13.08 -17.10
CA THR A 52 27.68 13.65 -18.31
C THR A 52 27.53 15.16 -18.40
N SER A 53 26.76 15.77 -17.50
CA SER A 53 26.55 17.23 -17.49
C SER A 53 27.80 17.96 -17.01
N SER A 54 28.14 19.07 -17.66
CA SER A 54 29.17 20.00 -17.20
C SER A 54 28.71 20.89 -16.04
N GLU A 55 27.39 21.00 -15.82
CA GLU A 55 26.79 21.82 -14.76
C GLU A 55 25.68 21.05 -14.01
N PRO A 56 25.97 19.91 -13.35
CA PRO A 56 24.96 19.10 -12.69
C PRO A 56 24.21 19.85 -11.57
N GLN A 57 24.86 20.83 -10.91
CA GLN A 57 24.23 21.71 -9.92
C GLN A 57 23.05 22.50 -10.50
N ARG A 58 23.09 22.87 -11.79
CA ARG A 58 22.01 23.60 -12.46
C ARG A 58 20.77 22.72 -12.63
N TRP A 59 20.96 21.45 -12.96
CA TRP A 59 19.91 20.44 -13.00
C TRP A 59 19.25 20.27 -11.63
N VAL A 60 20.05 20.00 -10.61
CA VAL A 60 19.56 19.79 -9.24
C VAL A 60 18.77 21.01 -8.77
N LYS A 61 19.29 22.22 -8.99
CA LYS A 61 18.60 23.47 -8.63
C LYS A 61 17.25 23.61 -9.34
N ARG A 62 17.20 23.42 -10.66
CA ARG A 62 15.95 23.53 -11.43
C ARG A 62 14.91 22.51 -10.98
N LEU A 63 15.33 21.27 -10.73
CA LEU A 63 14.44 20.20 -10.29
C LEU A 63 13.85 20.50 -8.90
N ILE A 64 14.67 20.95 -7.94
CA ILE A 64 14.18 21.37 -6.62
C ILE A 64 13.20 22.55 -6.73
N GLY A 65 13.49 23.55 -7.58
CA GLY A 65 12.59 24.66 -7.87
C GLY A 65 11.23 24.18 -8.42
N LEU A 66 11.25 23.30 -9.42
CA LEU A 66 10.03 22.68 -9.98
C LEU A 66 9.23 21.89 -8.94
N ALA A 67 9.91 21.12 -8.08
CA ALA A 67 9.24 20.35 -7.04
C ALA A 67 8.52 21.26 -6.03
N ARG A 68 9.13 22.41 -5.67
CA ARG A 68 8.50 23.43 -4.84
C ARG A 68 7.28 24.04 -5.52
N GLU A 69 7.45 24.54 -6.75
CA GLU A 69 6.38 25.16 -7.55
C GLU A 69 5.14 24.25 -7.63
N ARG A 70 5.36 22.92 -7.72
CA ARG A 70 4.29 21.93 -7.83
C ARG A 70 3.73 21.45 -6.48
N SER A 71 4.52 21.43 -5.41
CA SER A 71 4.04 21.07 -4.05
C SER A 71 3.12 22.14 -3.46
N GLU A 72 3.27 23.40 -3.88
CA GLU A 72 2.44 24.54 -3.46
C GLU A 72 1.11 24.65 -4.26
N GLY A 73 0.96 23.91 -5.37
CA GLY A 73 -0.26 23.89 -6.18
C GLY A 73 -1.35 22.95 -5.66
N GLU A 74 -2.59 23.17 -6.09
CA GLU A 74 -3.68 22.23 -5.86
C GLU A 74 -3.52 20.98 -6.74
N VAL A 75 -3.74 19.80 -6.16
CA VAL A 75 -3.74 18.53 -6.91
C VAL A 75 -5.13 18.32 -7.50
N SER A 76 -5.20 18.12 -8.82
CA SER A 76 -6.46 17.80 -9.49
C SER A 76 -7.07 16.50 -8.93
N VAL A 77 -8.36 16.54 -8.61
CA VAL A 77 -9.11 15.38 -8.10
C VAL A 77 -9.28 14.30 -9.17
N ASP A 78 -9.55 14.69 -10.41
CA ASP A 78 -9.87 13.76 -11.51
C ASP A 78 -8.63 13.26 -12.26
N SER A 79 -7.50 13.96 -12.14
CA SER A 79 -6.25 13.58 -12.80
C SER A 79 -5.07 13.98 -11.93
N PRO A 80 -4.88 13.29 -10.79
CA PRO A 80 -3.77 13.60 -9.90
C PRO A 80 -2.44 13.30 -10.56
N GLU A 81 -1.52 14.24 -10.42
CA GLU A 81 -0.14 14.05 -10.83
C GLU A 81 0.77 14.29 -9.63
N PHE A 82 1.50 13.26 -9.21
CA PHE A 82 2.35 13.30 -8.02
C PHE A 82 3.75 13.81 -8.35
N TRP A 83 3.80 14.95 -9.02
CA TRP A 83 5.02 15.60 -9.52
C TRP A 83 6.12 15.73 -8.49
N ALA A 84 5.81 16.38 -7.37
CA ALA A 84 6.78 16.65 -6.33
C ALA A 84 7.37 15.36 -5.77
N SER A 85 6.51 14.38 -5.43
CA SER A 85 6.94 13.06 -4.96
C SER A 85 7.79 12.33 -5.99
N ARG A 86 7.35 12.27 -7.25
CA ARG A 86 8.09 11.60 -8.32
C ARG A 86 9.46 12.23 -8.55
N LEU A 87 9.52 13.55 -8.65
CA LEU A 87 10.74 14.29 -8.89
C LEU A 87 11.72 14.13 -7.72
N LEU A 88 11.26 14.34 -6.49
CA LEU A 88 12.10 14.19 -5.29
C LEU A 88 12.65 12.77 -5.16
N HIS A 89 11.81 11.75 -5.35
CA HIS A 89 12.26 10.36 -5.27
C HIS A 89 13.25 10.03 -6.39
N SER A 90 12.92 10.37 -7.64
CA SER A 90 13.80 10.13 -8.81
C SER A 90 15.14 10.85 -8.68
N LEU A 91 15.14 12.08 -8.18
CA LEU A 91 16.37 12.84 -7.91
C LEU A 91 17.20 12.14 -6.84
N GLY A 92 16.60 11.76 -5.70
CA GLY A 92 17.31 11.01 -4.66
C GLY A 92 17.90 9.69 -5.20
N THR A 93 17.13 8.90 -5.94
CA THR A 93 17.64 7.66 -6.56
C THR A 93 18.77 7.95 -7.56
N ALA A 94 18.66 9.01 -8.36
CA ALA A 94 19.71 9.40 -9.30
C ALA A 94 21.00 9.81 -8.57
N LEU A 95 20.90 10.60 -7.49
CA LEU A 95 22.03 10.99 -6.65
C LEU A 95 22.72 9.78 -6.02
N ARG A 96 21.95 8.81 -5.47
CA ARG A 96 22.51 7.55 -4.97
C ARG A 96 23.27 6.77 -6.04
N ARG A 97 22.77 6.75 -7.27
CA ARG A 97 23.43 6.09 -8.42
C ARG A 97 24.69 6.82 -8.90
N LEU A 98 24.80 8.14 -8.68
CA LEU A 98 25.99 8.91 -9.04
C LEU A 98 27.13 8.63 -8.06
N THR A 99 26.85 8.66 -6.76
CA THR A 99 27.90 8.51 -5.74
C THR A 99 28.25 7.06 -5.44
N GLY A 100 27.35 6.10 -5.71
CA GLY A 100 27.59 4.70 -5.38
C GLY A 100 27.94 4.52 -3.90
N THR A 101 29.10 3.93 -3.62
CA THR A 101 29.66 3.77 -2.25
C THR A 101 30.63 4.88 -1.84
N THR A 102 30.87 5.87 -2.71
CA THR A 102 31.80 6.98 -2.41
C THR A 102 31.18 7.95 -1.41
N ASN A 103 31.99 8.43 -0.46
CA ASN A 103 31.55 9.38 0.57
C ASN A 103 31.62 10.84 0.07
N GLN A 104 31.18 11.06 -1.18
CA GLN A 104 31.24 12.37 -1.81
C GLN A 104 30.27 13.34 -1.13
N THR A 105 30.77 14.54 -0.83
CA THR A 105 29.98 15.61 -0.20
C THR A 105 29.28 16.48 -1.24
N VAL A 106 28.21 17.18 -0.84
CA VAL A 106 27.43 18.05 -1.74
C VAL A 106 28.30 19.14 -2.36
N GLY A 107 29.25 19.73 -1.62
CA GLY A 107 30.14 20.77 -2.16
C GLY A 107 31.10 20.23 -3.23
N GLN A 108 31.49 18.96 -3.14
CA GLN A 108 32.33 18.29 -4.14
C GLN A 108 31.53 17.89 -5.39
N ALA A 109 30.31 17.38 -5.21
CA ALA A 109 29.47 16.91 -6.31
C ALA A 109 28.75 18.05 -7.05
N PHE A 110 28.37 19.11 -6.33
CA PHE A 110 27.57 20.23 -6.82
C PHE A 110 28.12 21.57 -6.28
N PRO A 111 29.26 22.05 -6.82
CA PRO A 111 29.91 23.26 -6.32
C PRO A 111 28.98 24.47 -6.33
N GLY A 112 28.92 25.19 -5.20
CA GLY A 112 28.12 26.42 -5.04
C GLY A 112 26.61 26.18 -4.91
N LEU A 113 26.14 24.93 -4.88
CA LEU A 113 24.72 24.61 -4.77
C LEU A 113 24.10 25.11 -3.45
N PRO A 114 24.68 24.87 -2.25
CA PRO A 114 24.09 25.31 -0.98
C PRO A 114 23.86 26.82 -0.88
N GLU A 115 24.75 27.62 -1.48
CA GLU A 115 24.67 29.08 -1.47
C GLU A 115 23.65 29.60 -2.52
N SER A 116 23.39 28.81 -3.57
CA SER A 116 22.58 29.23 -4.72
C SER A 116 21.08 29.34 -4.45
N TRP A 117 20.57 28.78 -3.34
CA TRP A 117 19.15 28.74 -3.02
C TRP A 117 18.60 30.12 -2.66
N GLY A 118 17.49 30.53 -3.28
CA GLY A 118 16.75 31.74 -2.92
C GLY A 118 15.95 31.59 -1.60
N PRO A 119 15.41 32.70 -1.04
CA PRO A 119 14.72 32.67 0.25
C PRO A 119 13.55 31.67 0.33
N GLY A 120 12.71 31.62 -0.72
CA GLY A 120 11.58 30.68 -0.79
C GLY A 120 12.01 29.22 -0.89
N GLU A 121 13.07 28.92 -1.64
CA GLU A 121 13.63 27.57 -1.74
C GLU A 121 14.21 27.12 -0.40
N ARG A 122 14.95 27.99 0.29
CA ARG A 122 15.50 27.69 1.63
C ARG A 122 14.39 27.37 2.63
N HIS A 123 13.34 28.20 2.68
CA HIS A 123 12.20 27.96 3.57
C HIS A 123 11.53 26.62 3.28
N TRP A 124 11.28 26.30 2.00
CA TRP A 124 10.66 25.05 1.59
C TRP A 124 11.55 23.82 1.89
N LEU A 125 12.85 23.90 1.62
CA LEU A 125 13.81 22.84 1.95
C LEU A 125 13.83 22.59 3.47
N THR A 126 13.89 23.63 4.30
CA THR A 126 13.85 23.49 5.76
C THR A 126 12.54 22.86 6.24
N LYS A 127 11.39 23.27 5.67
CA LYS A 127 10.08 22.68 5.98
C LYS A 127 10.05 21.17 5.74
N LEU A 128 10.77 20.68 4.73
CA LEU A 128 10.85 19.26 4.39
C LEU A 128 12.07 18.53 4.98
N SER A 129 12.91 19.23 5.75
CA SER A 129 14.20 18.75 6.28
C SER A 129 15.19 18.30 5.18
N LEU A 130 15.23 19.07 4.08
CA LEU A 130 16.03 18.81 2.88
C LEU A 130 17.19 19.79 2.70
N GLU A 131 17.47 20.65 3.69
CA GLU A 131 18.59 21.57 3.67
C GLU A 131 19.95 20.84 3.64
N VAL A 132 20.92 21.45 2.96
CA VAL A 132 22.26 20.89 2.76
C VAL A 132 23.33 21.94 2.97
N ARG A 133 24.50 21.45 3.38
CA ARG A 133 25.76 22.20 3.50
C ARG A 133 26.82 21.54 2.62
N ASN A 134 27.94 22.21 2.37
CA ASN A 134 28.99 21.67 1.52
C ASN A 134 29.58 20.34 2.03
N ASP A 135 29.59 20.12 3.35
CA ASP A 135 30.07 18.91 4.02
C ASP A 135 29.03 17.79 4.12
N THR A 136 27.77 18.04 3.72
CA THR A 136 26.71 17.05 3.75
C THR A 136 27.02 15.90 2.79
N PRO A 137 26.97 14.63 3.23
CA PRO A 137 27.08 13.49 2.32
C PRO A 137 25.92 13.48 1.32
N VAL A 138 26.22 13.35 0.02
CA VAL A 138 25.18 13.27 -1.02
C VAL A 138 24.27 12.06 -0.81
N ALA A 139 24.84 10.97 -0.31
CA ALA A 139 24.17 9.78 0.19
C ALA A 139 23.00 10.10 1.14
N ASP A 140 23.29 10.82 2.23
CA ASP A 140 22.31 11.16 3.26
C ASP A 140 21.27 12.14 2.74
N TRP A 141 21.67 13.07 1.85
CA TRP A 141 20.73 13.96 1.21
C TRP A 141 19.76 13.21 0.29
N ALA A 142 20.27 12.25 -0.48
CA ALA A 142 19.47 11.44 -1.37
C ALA A 142 18.41 10.61 -0.62
N ASP A 143 18.74 10.06 0.55
CA ASP A 143 17.79 9.32 1.38
C ASP A 143 16.74 10.25 2.00
N ARG A 144 17.13 11.46 2.40
CA ARG A 144 16.19 12.50 2.86
C ARG A 144 15.22 12.91 1.75
N LEU A 145 15.69 13.10 0.51
CA LEU A 145 14.85 13.39 -0.67
C LEU A 145 13.82 12.29 -0.91
N ARG A 146 14.25 11.02 -0.92
CA ARG A 146 13.35 9.86 -1.09
C ARG A 146 12.32 9.78 0.04
N SER A 147 12.74 10.03 1.28
CA SER A 147 11.83 10.03 2.44
C SER A 147 10.81 11.17 2.37
N ALA A 148 11.22 12.36 1.94
CA ALA A 148 10.33 13.51 1.73
C ALA A 148 9.30 13.23 0.63
N ALA A 149 9.69 12.54 -0.44
CA ALA A 149 8.77 12.16 -1.51
C ALA A 149 7.58 11.33 -1.02
N PHE A 150 7.81 10.38 -0.11
CA PHE A 150 6.75 9.57 0.51
C PHE A 150 5.82 10.40 1.40
N ARG A 151 6.35 11.38 2.16
CA ARG A 151 5.53 12.28 2.97
C ARG A 151 4.63 13.15 2.10
N GLU A 152 5.16 13.69 1.01
CA GLU A 152 4.39 14.50 0.06
C GLU A 152 3.32 13.68 -0.70
N LEU A 153 3.55 12.37 -0.88
CA LEU A 153 2.59 11.50 -1.57
C LEU A 153 1.28 11.32 -0.79
N GLY A 154 1.36 11.21 0.54
CA GLY A 154 0.19 10.98 1.40
C GLY A 154 -0.68 12.22 1.63
N ARG A 155 -0.10 13.43 1.51
CA ARG A 155 -0.78 14.69 1.85
C ARG A 155 -2.09 14.91 1.06
N PRO A 156 -2.14 14.80 -0.27
CA PRO A 156 -3.38 15.01 -1.02
C PRO A 156 -4.47 14.00 -0.66
N ILE A 157 -4.10 12.74 -0.38
CA ILE A 157 -5.02 11.63 -0.12
C ILE A 157 -5.77 11.82 1.20
N VAL A 158 -5.10 12.34 2.23
CA VAL A 158 -5.72 12.56 3.56
C VAL A 158 -6.71 13.73 3.53
N HIS A 159 -6.50 14.73 2.67
CA HIS A 159 -7.27 15.98 2.65
C HIS A 159 -8.46 16.00 1.68
N THR A 160 -8.65 15.00 0.82
CA THR A 160 -9.65 15.02 -0.26
C THR A 160 -11.11 14.91 0.19
N VAL A 161 -11.41 14.45 1.41
CA VAL A 161 -12.81 14.28 1.87
C VAL A 161 -12.98 14.77 3.31
N ARG A 162 -13.64 15.92 3.49
CA ARG A 162 -14.08 16.38 4.81
C ARG A 162 -15.19 15.45 5.32
N SER A 163 -14.95 14.76 6.43
CA SER A 163 -16.01 14.00 7.13
C SER A 163 -17.04 15.00 7.68
N ALA A 164 -18.32 14.65 7.58
CA ALA A 164 -19.42 15.48 8.05
C ALA A 164 -19.23 15.95 9.51
N GLU A 165 -19.70 17.17 9.78
CA GLU A 165 -19.59 17.92 11.04
C GLU A 165 -20.48 17.35 12.17
N THR A 166 -20.72 16.05 12.22
CA THR A 166 -21.60 15.47 13.24
C THR A 166 -20.86 15.33 14.56
N THR A 167 -21.38 15.94 15.62
CA THR A 167 -20.91 15.73 17.00
C THR A 167 -21.12 14.26 17.39
N PRO A 168 -20.10 13.54 17.87
CA PRO A 168 -20.23 12.14 18.22
C PRO A 168 -21.17 11.99 19.43
N ARG A 169 -22.22 11.17 19.28
CA ARG A 169 -23.16 10.82 20.34
C ARG A 169 -23.55 9.35 20.22
N CYS A 170 -23.53 8.65 21.34
CA CYS A 170 -24.06 7.30 21.46
C CYS A 170 -25.57 7.29 21.19
N ARG A 171 -26.02 6.29 20.44
CA ARG A 171 -27.43 6.03 20.12
C ARG A 171 -27.84 4.58 20.41
N VAL A 172 -26.90 3.72 20.80
CA VAL A 172 -27.20 2.37 21.29
C VAL A 172 -27.56 2.41 22.77
N ARG A 173 -28.30 1.40 23.23
CA ARG A 173 -28.60 1.27 24.66
C ARG A 173 -27.36 0.82 25.43
N VAL A 174 -27.35 1.06 26.75
CA VAL A 174 -26.19 0.73 27.61
C VAL A 174 -25.98 -0.78 27.75
N ASP A 175 -27.05 -1.57 27.58
CA ASP A 175 -27.06 -3.03 27.60
C ASP A 175 -26.84 -3.67 26.22
N GLU A 176 -26.85 -2.88 25.14
CA GLU A 176 -26.62 -3.40 23.78
C GLU A 176 -25.12 -3.61 23.51
N LEU A 177 -24.80 -4.73 22.87
CA LEU A 177 -23.47 -5.03 22.37
C LEU A 177 -23.47 -4.95 20.84
N VAL A 178 -22.62 -4.08 20.29
CA VAL A 178 -22.36 -4.07 18.85
C VAL A 178 -21.32 -5.13 18.54
N TRP A 179 -21.67 -6.05 17.65
CA TRP A 179 -20.77 -7.08 17.13
C TRP A 179 -20.62 -6.94 15.63
N VAL A 180 -19.38 -6.72 15.19
CA VAL A 180 -19.03 -6.63 13.77
C VAL A 180 -18.11 -7.78 13.42
N ARG A 181 -18.38 -8.45 12.31
CA ARG A 181 -17.59 -9.58 11.80
C ARG A 181 -17.36 -9.44 10.29
N ALA A 182 -16.17 -9.81 9.84
CA ALA A 182 -15.79 -9.75 8.43
C ALA A 182 -14.96 -10.98 8.01
N PRO A 183 -15.15 -11.47 6.77
CA PRO A 183 -14.29 -12.49 6.18
C PRO A 183 -12.87 -11.97 5.98
N ALA A 184 -11.92 -12.89 5.82
CA ALA A 184 -10.59 -12.58 5.32
C ALA A 184 -10.64 -12.35 3.79
N ARG A 185 -9.53 -11.88 3.20
CA ARG A 185 -9.40 -11.82 1.74
C ARG A 185 -8.30 -12.73 1.20
N LEU A 186 -8.51 -13.32 0.03
CA LEU A 186 -7.43 -13.86 -0.81
C LEU A 186 -7.27 -12.96 -2.04
N ASP A 187 -6.06 -12.44 -2.27
CA ASP A 187 -5.71 -11.80 -3.55
C ASP A 187 -5.42 -12.88 -4.60
N LEU A 188 -6.12 -12.85 -5.73
CA LEU A 188 -5.94 -13.81 -6.81
C LEU A 188 -5.08 -13.21 -7.93
N GLY A 189 -5.22 -11.93 -8.22
CA GLY A 189 -4.42 -11.25 -9.24
C GLY A 189 -4.60 -9.74 -9.26
N GLY A 190 -3.56 -9.04 -9.69
CA GLY A 190 -3.58 -7.58 -9.84
C GLY A 190 -3.17 -6.78 -8.60
N GLY A 191 -2.84 -7.44 -7.48
CA GLY A 191 -2.27 -6.76 -6.31
C GLY A 191 -1.11 -5.82 -6.68
N TRP A 192 -0.96 -4.72 -5.91
CA TRP A 192 -0.12 -3.55 -6.17
C TRP A 192 -0.68 -2.53 -7.16
N THR A 193 -1.62 -2.92 -8.04
CA THR A 193 -2.25 -1.94 -8.94
C THR A 193 -3.29 -1.08 -8.23
N ASP A 194 -3.72 -1.47 -7.04
CA ASP A 194 -4.59 -0.72 -6.12
C ASP A 194 -3.84 0.30 -5.26
N THR A 195 -2.52 0.23 -5.23
CA THR A 195 -1.67 1.04 -4.34
C THR A 195 -1.33 2.40 -4.96
N PRO A 196 -1.55 3.53 -4.25
CA PRO A 196 -1.08 4.84 -4.69
C PRO A 196 0.45 4.91 -4.81
N PRO A 197 1.01 5.68 -5.77
CA PRO A 197 0.33 6.54 -6.74
C PRO A 197 -0.17 5.79 -7.98
N TYR A 198 0.19 4.51 -8.17
CA TYR A 198 -0.17 3.77 -9.38
C TYR A 198 -1.68 3.79 -9.62
N SER A 199 -2.47 3.41 -8.61
CA SER A 199 -3.93 3.36 -8.73
C SER A 199 -4.55 4.72 -9.05
N LEU A 200 -3.96 5.80 -8.52
CA LEU A 200 -4.47 7.15 -8.72
C LEU A 200 -4.09 7.74 -10.08
N GLU A 201 -2.91 7.39 -10.64
CA GLU A 201 -2.44 7.86 -11.95
C GLU A 201 -2.91 6.99 -13.12
N ARG A 202 -3.12 5.68 -12.90
CA ARG A 202 -3.35 4.68 -13.96
C ARG A 202 -4.66 3.91 -13.79
N GLY A 203 -5.35 4.08 -12.67
CA GLY A 203 -6.39 3.15 -12.24
C GLY A 203 -5.80 1.85 -11.72
N GLY A 204 -6.59 1.11 -10.94
CA GLY A 204 -6.23 -0.22 -10.44
C GLY A 204 -7.18 -1.30 -10.93
N ALA A 205 -6.70 -2.54 -10.95
CA ALA A 205 -7.48 -3.71 -11.32
C ALA A 205 -7.03 -4.90 -10.47
N VAL A 206 -7.88 -5.35 -9.54
CA VAL A 206 -7.59 -6.47 -8.63
C VAL A 206 -8.75 -7.44 -8.64
N ILE A 207 -8.45 -8.73 -8.77
CA ILE A 207 -9.42 -9.79 -8.49
C ILE A 207 -9.07 -10.45 -7.15
N ASN A 208 -10.03 -10.39 -6.23
CA ASN A 208 -9.91 -10.99 -4.91
C ASN A 208 -11.20 -11.71 -4.51
N VAL A 209 -11.15 -12.40 -3.39
CA VAL A 209 -12.27 -13.13 -2.84
C VAL A 209 -12.38 -12.92 -1.33
N ALA A 210 -13.61 -12.76 -0.84
CA ALA A 210 -13.91 -12.82 0.58
C ALA A 210 -14.04 -14.27 1.03
N VAL A 211 -13.32 -14.68 2.08
CA VAL A 211 -13.34 -16.05 2.57
C VAL A 211 -13.55 -16.14 4.07
N ASP A 212 -14.41 -17.07 4.47
CA ASP A 212 -14.52 -17.53 5.84
C ASP A 212 -13.47 -18.62 6.07
N LEU A 213 -12.87 -18.64 7.27
CA LEU A 213 -11.84 -19.62 7.64
C LEU A 213 -12.41 -20.52 8.73
N ASN A 214 -12.25 -21.83 8.57
CA ASN A 214 -12.80 -22.86 9.47
C ASN A 214 -14.30 -22.63 9.76
N GLY A 215 -15.05 -22.20 8.74
CA GLY A 215 -16.49 -21.96 8.82
C GLY A 215 -16.94 -20.66 9.49
N GLN A 216 -16.02 -19.74 9.82
CA GLN A 216 -16.35 -18.47 10.48
C GLN A 216 -15.63 -17.26 9.85
N PRO A 217 -16.24 -16.06 9.87
CA PRO A 217 -15.54 -14.81 9.58
C PRO A 217 -14.49 -14.56 10.68
N PRO A 218 -13.20 -14.55 10.33
CA PRO A 218 -12.13 -14.62 11.33
C PRO A 218 -11.77 -13.26 11.94
N ILE A 219 -12.26 -12.14 11.39
CA ILE A 219 -11.95 -10.79 11.84
C ILE A 219 -13.19 -10.17 12.48
N GLN A 220 -13.10 -9.81 13.76
CA GLN A 220 -14.25 -9.39 14.54
C GLN A 220 -13.91 -8.25 15.50
N ALA A 221 -14.91 -7.41 15.79
CA ALA A 221 -14.84 -6.46 16.89
C ALA A 221 -16.16 -6.41 17.65
N TYR A 222 -16.04 -6.12 18.94
CA TYR A 222 -17.13 -5.90 19.87
C TYR A 222 -17.00 -4.49 20.41
N ALA A 223 -18.11 -3.76 20.44
CA ALA A 223 -18.15 -2.40 20.92
C ALA A 223 -19.34 -2.20 21.85
N ARG A 224 -19.10 -1.61 23.02
CA ARG A 224 -20.15 -1.24 23.98
C ARG A 224 -19.81 0.08 24.67
N VAL A 225 -20.81 0.65 25.32
CA VAL A 225 -20.67 1.87 26.13
C VAL A 225 -20.48 1.46 27.59
N VAL A 226 -19.61 2.16 28.30
CA VAL A 226 -19.38 1.96 29.74
C VAL A 226 -19.67 3.25 30.51
N ALA A 227 -20.07 3.14 31.77
CA ALA A 227 -20.49 4.29 32.56
C ALA A 227 -19.33 5.27 32.85
N GLU A 228 -18.14 4.75 33.13
CA GLU A 228 -16.95 5.57 33.34
C GLU A 228 -16.51 6.22 32.02
N PRO A 229 -16.27 7.55 31.96
CA PRO A 229 -15.89 8.26 30.75
C PRO A 229 -14.42 7.99 30.36
N VAL A 230 -14.16 6.76 29.96
CA VAL A 230 -12.84 6.25 29.57
C VAL A 230 -12.94 5.36 28.33
N ILE A 231 -11.88 5.29 27.53
CA ILE A 231 -11.82 4.35 26.41
C ILE A 231 -11.00 3.12 26.82
N ARG A 232 -11.58 1.93 26.67
CA ARG A 232 -10.93 0.64 26.95
C ARG A 232 -10.73 -0.12 25.65
N LEU A 233 -9.49 -0.47 25.34
CA LEU A 233 -9.13 -1.25 24.18
C LEU A 233 -8.62 -2.61 24.62
N SER A 234 -9.04 -3.67 23.95
CA SER A 234 -8.60 -5.05 24.24
C SER A 234 -8.39 -5.83 22.94
N SER A 235 -7.31 -6.59 22.85
CA SER A 235 -7.08 -7.57 21.78
C SER A 235 -7.08 -8.97 22.39
N VAL A 236 -8.00 -9.82 21.95
CA VAL A 236 -8.12 -11.20 22.45
C VAL A 236 -6.94 -12.06 21.98
N ASP A 237 -6.57 -11.92 20.70
CA ASP A 237 -5.46 -12.66 20.09
C ASP A 237 -4.09 -12.19 20.58
N GLY A 238 -3.96 -10.90 20.92
CA GLY A 238 -2.73 -10.32 21.47
C GLY A 238 -2.61 -10.42 22.99
N GLY A 239 -3.70 -10.70 23.71
CA GLY A 239 -3.73 -10.70 25.17
C GLY A 239 -3.48 -9.33 25.82
N GLN A 240 -3.54 -8.25 25.04
CA GLN A 240 -3.23 -6.89 25.47
C GLN A 240 -4.50 -6.12 25.85
N ARG A 241 -4.35 -5.18 26.78
CA ARG A 241 -5.41 -4.23 27.17
C ARG A 241 -4.79 -2.86 27.41
N CYS A 242 -5.49 -1.82 26.99
CA CYS A 242 -5.08 -0.44 27.15
C CYS A 242 -6.29 0.40 27.60
N GLU A 243 -6.03 1.39 28.45
CA GLU A 243 -7.02 2.36 28.89
C GLU A 243 -6.54 3.77 28.53
N ILE A 244 -7.38 4.54 27.86
CA ILE A 244 -7.06 5.86 27.31
C ILE A 244 -7.89 6.90 28.06
N ARG A 245 -7.21 7.82 28.74
CA ARG A 245 -7.84 8.85 29.60
C ARG A 245 -7.60 10.27 29.11
N SER A 246 -6.63 10.49 28.23
CA SER A 246 -6.30 11.81 27.68
C SER A 246 -6.29 11.81 26.14
N PHE A 247 -6.28 13.01 25.54
CA PHE A 247 -6.07 13.13 24.09
C PHE A 247 -4.65 12.76 23.68
N ASP A 248 -3.65 13.00 24.53
CA ASP A 248 -2.27 12.62 24.24
C ASP A 248 -2.15 11.10 24.08
N ASP A 249 -2.78 10.33 24.97
CA ASP A 249 -2.87 8.87 24.87
C ASP A 249 -3.60 8.39 23.60
N LEU A 250 -4.55 9.20 23.10
CA LEU A 250 -5.32 8.86 21.92
C LEU A 250 -4.57 9.20 20.64
N LEU A 251 -3.83 10.32 20.61
CA LEU A 251 -3.18 10.88 19.42
C LEU A 251 -1.78 10.33 19.15
N ASP A 252 -1.23 9.53 20.07
CA ASP A 252 0.03 8.81 19.88
C ASP A 252 -0.04 7.72 18.78
N PHE A 253 -1.18 7.52 18.11
CA PHE A 253 -1.37 6.46 17.12
C PHE A 253 -0.41 6.52 15.93
N GLN A 254 0.24 7.67 15.70
CA GLN A 254 1.26 7.83 14.66
C GLN A 254 2.66 7.39 15.14
N ASP A 255 2.86 7.18 16.44
CA ASP A 255 4.09 6.64 16.98
C ASP A 255 4.21 5.15 16.60
N PRO A 256 5.27 4.73 15.89
CA PRO A 256 5.52 3.33 15.57
C PRO A 256 5.59 2.38 16.79
N GLY A 257 5.84 2.92 17.99
CA GLY A 257 5.87 2.17 19.25
C GLY A 257 4.54 2.11 19.99
N ALA A 258 3.51 2.85 19.56
CA ALA A 258 2.23 2.89 20.25
C ALA A 258 1.47 1.57 20.10
N GLU A 259 0.88 1.10 21.21
CA GLU A 259 -0.07 0.00 21.18
C GLU A 259 -1.43 0.49 20.69
N PHE A 260 -2.17 -0.38 20.01
CA PHE A 260 -3.53 -0.10 19.53
C PHE A 260 -3.66 1.13 18.61
N SER A 261 -2.62 1.48 17.84
CA SER A 261 -2.66 2.60 16.89
C SER A 261 -3.90 2.57 15.98
N LEU A 262 -4.28 1.39 15.47
CA LEU A 262 -5.42 1.24 14.56
C LEU A 262 -6.77 1.61 15.21
N PRO A 263 -7.19 1.03 16.35
CA PRO A 263 -8.37 1.51 17.08
C PRO A 263 -8.33 2.98 17.49
N LYS A 264 -7.16 3.48 17.94
CA LYS A 264 -6.99 4.89 18.32
C LYS A 264 -7.26 5.83 17.15
N ALA A 265 -6.68 5.55 15.98
CA ALA A 265 -6.91 6.32 14.77
C ALA A 265 -8.37 6.20 14.29
N ALA A 266 -9.03 5.04 14.45
CA ALA A 266 -10.44 4.88 14.09
C ALA A 266 -11.37 5.73 14.97
N LEU A 267 -11.10 5.82 16.28
CA LEU A 267 -11.80 6.71 17.21
C LEU A 267 -11.61 8.18 16.85
N TYR A 268 -10.36 8.57 16.59
CA TYR A 268 -10.00 9.93 16.17
C TYR A 268 -10.76 10.34 14.89
N LEU A 269 -10.70 9.51 13.84
CA LEU A 269 -11.38 9.76 12.56
C LEU A 269 -12.91 9.74 12.68
N SER A 270 -13.44 8.97 13.63
CA SER A 270 -14.88 8.96 13.96
C SER A 270 -15.35 10.21 14.71
N GLY A 271 -14.45 11.14 15.04
CA GLY A 271 -14.77 12.44 15.64
C GLY A 271 -14.48 12.54 17.13
N ILE A 272 -13.89 11.52 17.76
CA ILE A 272 -13.35 11.60 19.13
C ILE A 272 -11.98 12.29 19.03
N SER A 273 -11.97 13.61 18.83
CA SER A 273 -10.78 14.41 18.51
C SER A 273 -10.88 15.82 19.13
N PRO A 274 -9.74 16.45 19.50
CA PRO A 274 -9.73 17.83 19.98
C PRO A 274 -10.03 18.87 18.89
N ASP A 275 -9.84 18.53 17.61
CA ASP A 275 -9.91 19.49 16.48
C ASP A 275 -11.34 19.83 16.04
N ARG A 276 -12.35 19.23 16.68
CA ARG A 276 -13.76 19.44 16.33
C ARG A 276 -14.30 20.69 17.04
N PRO A 277 -15.11 21.53 16.38
CA PRO A 277 -15.82 22.60 17.05
C PRO A 277 -16.73 22.01 18.14
N ASN A 278 -16.57 22.49 19.38
CA ASN A 278 -17.19 21.93 20.59
C ASN A 278 -16.66 20.57 21.08
N ALA A 279 -15.46 20.13 20.67
CA ALA A 279 -14.70 19.16 21.45
C ALA A 279 -14.48 19.79 22.84
N GLY A 280 -14.82 19.10 23.92
CA GLY A 280 -14.49 19.60 25.26
C GLY A 280 -12.98 19.86 25.40
N SER A 281 -12.57 20.59 26.43
CA SER A 281 -11.14 20.81 26.71
C SER A 281 -10.39 19.52 27.09
N SER A 282 -11.11 18.40 27.32
CA SER A 282 -10.53 17.10 27.64
C SER A 282 -11.31 15.94 26.99
N LEU A 283 -10.65 14.78 26.84
CA LEU A 283 -11.26 13.56 26.35
C LEU A 283 -12.45 13.12 27.21
N GLN A 284 -12.34 13.27 28.53
CA GLN A 284 -13.42 12.97 29.47
C GLN A 284 -14.72 13.72 29.11
N GLN A 285 -14.64 15.03 28.86
CA GLN A 285 -15.82 15.83 28.50
C GLN A 285 -16.42 15.39 27.15
N VAL A 286 -15.60 14.95 26.21
CA VAL A 286 -16.08 14.39 24.93
C VAL A 286 -16.83 13.08 25.17
N LEU A 287 -16.32 12.19 26.04
CA LEU A 287 -16.97 10.92 26.38
C LEU A 287 -18.25 11.12 27.19
N GLU A 288 -18.29 12.06 28.12
CA GLU A 288 -19.51 12.43 28.84
C GLU A 288 -20.61 12.93 27.88
N ARG A 289 -20.23 13.75 26.88
CA ARG A 289 -21.15 14.20 25.82
C ARG A 289 -21.53 13.09 24.86
N PHE A 290 -20.64 12.13 24.62
CA PHE A 290 -20.92 10.94 23.85
C PHE A 290 -21.99 10.08 24.54
N GLY A 291 -22.02 10.06 25.88
CA GLY A 291 -22.98 9.30 26.69
C GLY A 291 -22.33 8.22 27.57
N GLY A 292 -21.00 8.26 27.72
CA GLY A 292 -20.21 7.31 28.49
C GLY A 292 -18.85 7.02 27.85
N GLY A 293 -18.06 6.18 28.50
CA GLY A 293 -16.85 5.61 27.91
C GLY A 293 -17.16 4.59 26.83
N ILE A 294 -16.12 4.19 26.10
CA ILE A 294 -16.22 3.25 24.98
C ILE A 294 -15.31 2.06 25.27
N GLU A 295 -15.84 0.84 25.18
CA GLU A 295 -15.02 -0.37 25.22
C GLU A 295 -15.02 -1.04 23.85
N LEU A 296 -13.83 -1.22 23.27
CA LEU A 296 -13.60 -1.90 22.01
C LEU A 296 -12.75 -3.15 22.24
N THR A 297 -13.25 -4.30 21.84
CA THR A 297 -12.53 -5.57 21.86
C THR A 297 -12.37 -6.11 20.46
N THR A 298 -11.15 -6.38 20.02
CA THR A 298 -10.85 -6.94 18.70
C THR A 298 -10.45 -8.40 18.80
N VAL A 299 -10.84 -9.19 17.80
CA VAL A 299 -10.45 -10.59 17.63
C VAL A 299 -10.01 -10.80 16.19
N ALA A 300 -8.77 -11.25 15.99
CA ALA A 300 -8.29 -11.74 14.71
C ALA A 300 -7.89 -13.22 14.85
N ALA A 301 -8.74 -14.13 14.39
CA ALA A 301 -8.49 -15.57 14.43
C ALA A 301 -7.57 -16.04 13.27
N ILE A 302 -6.55 -15.24 12.96
CA ILE A 302 -5.58 -15.47 11.89
C ILE A 302 -4.20 -15.17 12.45
N PRO A 303 -3.17 -15.99 12.16
CA PRO A 303 -1.80 -15.66 12.53
C PRO A 303 -1.38 -14.25 12.07
N LYS A 304 -0.64 -13.52 12.90
CA LYS A 304 -0.07 -12.21 12.54
C LYS A 304 0.85 -12.36 11.32
N GLY A 305 0.80 -11.41 10.39
CA GLY A 305 1.59 -11.46 9.16
C GLY A 305 1.10 -12.49 8.14
N SER A 306 -0.17 -12.87 8.18
CA SER A 306 -0.79 -13.85 7.28
C SER A 306 -0.88 -13.46 5.82
N GLY A 307 -0.82 -12.17 5.50
CA GLY A 307 -1.02 -11.66 4.14
C GLY A 307 -2.48 -11.60 3.68
N LEU A 308 -3.45 -11.80 4.60
CA LEU A 308 -4.89 -11.84 4.29
C LEU A 308 -5.62 -10.49 4.46
N GLY A 309 -4.88 -9.38 4.47
CA GLY A 309 -5.44 -8.02 4.61
C GLY A 309 -6.05 -7.69 5.99
N THR A 310 -5.62 -8.39 7.04
CA THR A 310 -6.23 -8.30 8.38
C THR A 310 -6.32 -6.88 8.93
N SER A 311 -5.29 -6.06 8.76
CA SER A 311 -5.24 -4.70 9.36
C SER A 311 -6.29 -3.77 8.76
N SER A 312 -6.39 -3.70 7.43
CA SER A 312 -7.36 -2.87 6.71
C SER A 312 -8.79 -3.32 6.96
N ILE A 313 -9.02 -4.64 6.95
CA ILE A 313 -10.34 -5.22 7.24
C ILE A 313 -10.72 -4.94 8.70
N MET A 314 -9.78 -5.07 9.64
CA MET A 314 -9.99 -4.68 11.04
C MET A 314 -10.32 -3.19 11.17
N GLY A 315 -9.67 -2.32 10.38
CA GLY A 315 -10.02 -0.91 10.28
C GLY A 315 -11.47 -0.69 9.87
N ALA A 316 -11.94 -1.43 8.85
CA ALA A 316 -13.33 -1.38 8.39
C ALA A 316 -14.32 -1.87 9.46
N VAL A 317 -13.96 -2.95 10.17
CA VAL A 317 -14.74 -3.53 11.27
C VAL A 317 -14.85 -2.56 12.45
N LEU A 318 -13.75 -1.93 12.85
CA LEU A 318 -13.71 -0.93 13.94
C LEU A 318 -14.51 0.32 13.61
N LEU A 319 -14.31 0.90 12.43
CA LEU A 319 -15.08 2.06 11.97
C LEU A 319 -16.57 1.75 11.95
N SER A 320 -16.96 0.58 11.43
CA SER A 320 -18.36 0.13 11.40
C SER A 320 -18.94 -0.04 12.80
N ALA A 321 -18.16 -0.58 13.75
CA ALA A 321 -18.58 -0.72 15.14
C ALA A 321 -18.82 0.65 15.80
N ILE A 322 -17.87 1.58 15.63
CA ILE A 322 -17.94 2.93 16.21
C ILE A 322 -19.12 3.73 15.62
N ARG A 323 -19.33 3.69 14.29
CA ARG A 323 -20.51 4.31 13.67
C ARG A 323 -21.81 3.70 14.17
N ARG A 324 -21.86 2.38 14.35
CA ARG A 324 -23.05 1.71 14.85
C ARG A 324 -23.39 2.13 16.27
N LEU A 325 -22.39 2.34 17.14
CA LEU A 325 -22.59 2.95 18.47
C LEU A 325 -23.22 4.34 18.35
N MET A 326 -22.87 5.11 17.32
CA MET A 326 -23.46 6.42 17.02
C MET A 326 -24.82 6.36 16.31
N GLY A 327 -25.39 5.17 16.13
CA GLY A 327 -26.66 4.96 15.42
C GLY A 327 -26.58 5.25 13.92
N GLN A 328 -25.36 5.26 13.37
CA GLN A 328 -25.08 5.50 11.97
C GLN A 328 -24.75 4.17 11.28
N VAL A 329 -25.08 4.08 9.99
CA VAL A 329 -24.73 2.95 9.14
C VAL A 329 -23.90 3.49 7.98
N TYR A 330 -22.73 2.90 7.76
CA TYR A 330 -21.92 3.24 6.61
C TYR A 330 -22.59 2.78 5.32
N ASN A 331 -22.59 3.64 4.31
CA ASN A 331 -22.62 3.11 2.95
C ASN A 331 -21.22 2.57 2.58
N ARG A 332 -21.16 1.63 1.63
CA ARG A 332 -19.91 0.95 1.25
C ARG A 332 -18.81 1.94 0.82
N ARG A 333 -19.17 2.95 0.02
CA ARG A 333 -18.23 3.94 -0.51
C ARG A 333 -17.61 4.78 0.60
N GLU A 334 -18.41 5.28 1.53
CA GLU A 334 -17.94 6.00 2.71
C GLU A 334 -16.98 5.15 3.54
N LEU A 335 -17.31 3.88 3.77
CA LEU A 335 -16.44 2.97 4.52
C LEU A 335 -15.10 2.76 3.82
N PHE A 336 -15.08 2.55 2.51
CA PHE A 336 -13.83 2.39 1.76
C PHE A 336 -12.93 3.62 1.86
N HIS A 337 -13.51 4.81 1.76
CA HIS A 337 -12.77 6.06 1.88
C HIS A 337 -12.28 6.29 3.32
N ASP A 338 -13.11 6.07 4.33
CA ASP A 338 -12.70 6.25 5.73
C ASP A 338 -11.61 5.24 6.14
N VAL A 339 -11.64 4.00 5.63
CA VAL A 339 -10.56 3.04 5.84
C VAL A 339 -9.27 3.45 5.12
N LEU A 340 -9.36 3.95 3.89
CA LEU A 340 -8.17 4.46 3.20
C LEU A 340 -7.54 5.63 3.98
N ARG A 341 -8.37 6.54 4.52
CA ARG A 341 -7.89 7.63 5.39
C ARG A 341 -7.25 7.11 6.67
N LEU A 342 -7.87 6.11 7.31
CA LEU A 342 -7.35 5.44 8.49
C LEU A 342 -5.96 4.86 8.23
N GLU A 343 -5.78 4.17 7.11
CA GLU A 343 -4.48 3.62 6.73
C GLU A 343 -3.42 4.70 6.50
N GLN A 344 -3.75 5.73 5.71
CA GLN A 344 -2.84 6.84 5.42
C GLN A 344 -2.45 7.62 6.68
N ALA A 345 -3.36 7.71 7.66
CA ALA A 345 -3.10 8.33 8.96
C ALA A 345 -2.16 7.49 9.85
N LEU A 346 -2.12 6.16 9.65
CA LEU A 346 -1.30 5.23 10.43
C LEU A 346 0.08 5.01 9.84
N THR A 347 0.20 4.73 8.53
CA THR A 347 1.49 4.57 7.83
C THR A 347 1.33 4.66 6.29
N THR A 348 2.46 4.72 5.56
CA THR A 348 2.76 5.22 4.20
C THR A 348 1.94 4.78 2.96
N GLY A 349 0.67 4.42 3.10
CA GLY A 349 -0.26 4.37 1.99
C GLY A 349 -0.47 3.00 1.36
N GLY A 350 -1.17 2.14 2.09
CA GLY A 350 -1.76 0.92 1.56
C GLY A 350 -2.71 1.19 0.39
N GLY A 351 -2.96 0.14 -0.40
CA GLY A 351 -3.93 0.17 -1.49
C GLY A 351 -5.35 -0.05 -1.00
N TRP A 352 -6.31 -0.02 -1.94
CA TRP A 352 -7.73 -0.15 -1.60
C TRP A 352 -8.25 -1.60 -1.59
N GLN A 353 -7.46 -2.59 -2.00
CA GLN A 353 -7.98 -3.95 -2.21
C GLN A 353 -8.36 -4.63 -0.90
N ASP A 354 -7.70 -4.29 0.21
CA ASP A 354 -7.78 -5.07 1.45
C ASP A 354 -9.13 -4.89 2.11
N GLN A 355 -9.52 -3.64 2.31
CA GLN A 355 -10.80 -3.25 2.86
C GLN A 355 -11.95 -3.70 1.95
N ILE A 356 -11.87 -3.49 0.64
CA ILE A 356 -12.95 -3.93 -0.27
C ILE A 356 -13.04 -5.46 -0.28
N GLY A 357 -11.89 -6.14 -0.22
CA GLY A 357 -11.78 -7.59 -0.23
C GLY A 357 -12.55 -8.26 0.90
N GLY A 358 -12.47 -7.73 2.13
CA GLY A 358 -13.18 -8.27 3.29
C GLY A 358 -14.55 -7.65 3.55
N VAL A 359 -14.80 -6.40 3.12
CA VAL A 359 -16.10 -5.74 3.32
C VAL A 359 -17.16 -6.26 2.36
N VAL A 360 -16.79 -6.55 1.12
CA VAL A 360 -17.70 -7.05 0.09
C VAL A 360 -17.58 -8.56 -0.02
N GLU A 361 -18.70 -9.24 -0.12
CA GLU A 361 -18.84 -10.67 -0.31
C GLU A 361 -18.18 -11.20 -1.60
N GLU A 362 -18.10 -12.53 -1.68
CA GLU A 362 -17.80 -13.32 -2.88
C GLU A 362 -16.47 -12.98 -3.60
N THR A 363 -16.29 -13.64 -4.74
CA THR A 363 -15.20 -13.38 -5.68
C THR A 363 -15.58 -12.22 -6.58
N LYS A 364 -14.66 -11.27 -6.74
CA LYS A 364 -14.93 -10.00 -7.41
C LYS A 364 -13.69 -9.47 -8.11
N LEU A 365 -13.89 -9.00 -9.35
CA LEU A 365 -12.96 -8.12 -10.03
C LEU A 365 -13.33 -6.68 -9.66
N ILE A 366 -12.37 -5.96 -9.10
CA ILE A 366 -12.49 -4.58 -8.66
C ILE A 366 -11.61 -3.72 -9.56
N THR A 367 -12.19 -2.70 -10.17
CA THR A 367 -11.45 -1.75 -11.01
C THR A 367 -11.71 -0.32 -10.59
N THR A 368 -10.71 0.54 -10.69
CA THR A 368 -10.83 1.98 -10.43
C THR A 368 -10.30 2.77 -11.63
N ALA A 369 -10.91 3.91 -11.92
CA ALA A 369 -10.34 4.89 -12.83
C ALA A 369 -9.25 5.72 -12.11
N PRO A 370 -8.33 6.37 -12.85
CA PRO A 370 -7.46 7.40 -12.28
C PRO A 370 -8.27 8.47 -11.54
N GLY A 371 -7.72 8.99 -10.44
CA GLY A 371 -8.38 9.98 -9.58
C GLY A 371 -7.92 9.90 -8.13
N LEU A 372 -7.99 11.01 -7.37
CA LEU A 372 -7.61 11.06 -5.94
C LEU A 372 -8.60 10.33 -5.03
N VAL A 373 -9.85 10.21 -5.48
CA VAL A 373 -10.93 9.56 -4.74
C VAL A 373 -11.35 8.33 -5.55
N PRO A 374 -10.65 7.19 -5.38
CA PRO A 374 -10.93 6.01 -6.17
C PRO A 374 -12.35 5.51 -5.89
N ASP A 375 -13.19 5.45 -6.93
CA ASP A 375 -14.54 4.89 -6.86
C ASP A 375 -14.51 3.48 -7.48
N PRO A 376 -14.58 2.41 -6.67
CA PRO A 376 -14.39 1.06 -7.16
C PRO A 376 -15.63 0.55 -7.90
N TYR A 377 -15.44 0.13 -9.15
CA TYR A 377 -16.40 -0.69 -9.87
C TYR A 377 -16.18 -2.17 -9.54
N ILE A 378 -17.22 -2.84 -9.05
CA ILE A 378 -17.17 -4.22 -8.57
C ILE A 378 -17.97 -5.13 -9.51
N ARG A 379 -17.30 -6.12 -10.08
CA ARG A 379 -17.90 -7.16 -10.92
C ARG A 379 -17.73 -8.53 -10.26
N PHE A 380 -18.82 -9.16 -9.85
CA PHE A 380 -18.80 -10.52 -9.30
C PHE A 380 -18.41 -11.55 -10.35
N VAL A 381 -17.67 -12.57 -9.90
CA VAL A 381 -17.15 -13.65 -10.74
C VAL A 381 -17.46 -14.99 -10.07
N PRO A 382 -17.89 -16.04 -10.81
CA PRO A 382 -18.16 -17.35 -10.22
C PRO A 382 -16.96 -17.93 -9.48
N ALA A 383 -17.17 -18.43 -8.26
CA ALA A 383 -16.12 -19.00 -7.42
C ALA A 383 -15.84 -20.47 -7.68
N THR A 384 -16.52 -21.11 -8.63
CA THR A 384 -16.53 -22.58 -8.81
C THR A 384 -15.16 -23.22 -8.99
N VAL A 385 -14.16 -22.52 -9.54
CA VAL A 385 -12.79 -23.07 -9.67
C VAL A 385 -11.94 -22.89 -8.41
N LEU A 386 -12.37 -22.05 -7.47
CA LEU A 386 -11.65 -21.64 -6.28
C LEU A 386 -12.24 -22.25 -5.00
N ASP A 387 -13.57 -22.23 -4.84
CA ASP A 387 -14.21 -22.71 -3.61
C ASP A 387 -14.04 -24.24 -3.48
N PRO A 388 -13.37 -24.73 -2.42
CA PRO A 388 -13.16 -26.16 -2.20
C PRO A 388 -14.46 -26.97 -2.19
N ARG A 389 -15.58 -26.35 -1.79
CA ARG A 389 -16.92 -26.98 -1.77
C ARG A 389 -17.49 -27.24 -3.16
N GLU A 390 -17.00 -26.52 -4.18
CA GLU A 390 -17.49 -26.60 -5.56
C GLU A 390 -16.49 -27.26 -6.52
N ASN A 391 -15.18 -27.24 -6.22
CA ASN A 391 -14.14 -27.74 -7.11
C ASN A 391 -13.57 -29.12 -6.75
N GLY A 392 -14.22 -29.85 -5.84
CA GLY A 392 -13.75 -31.16 -5.39
C GLY A 392 -12.46 -31.07 -4.56
N GLU A 393 -12.36 -30.06 -3.70
CA GLU A 393 -11.22 -29.80 -2.80
C GLU A 393 -9.87 -29.64 -3.53
N GLN A 394 -9.90 -29.19 -4.78
CA GLN A 394 -8.69 -28.99 -5.60
C GLN A 394 -7.93 -27.72 -5.27
N THR A 395 -8.51 -26.80 -4.50
CA THR A 395 -7.79 -25.62 -4.01
C THR A 395 -7.52 -25.77 -2.52
N LEU A 396 -6.26 -25.60 -2.14
CA LEU A 396 -5.80 -25.73 -0.77
C LEU A 396 -5.26 -24.38 -0.28
N LEU A 397 -5.51 -24.11 1.01
CA LEU A 397 -4.96 -22.96 1.71
C LEU A 397 -4.04 -23.46 2.82
N TYR A 398 -2.74 -23.17 2.67
CA TYR A 398 -1.70 -23.68 3.56
C TYR A 398 -1.00 -22.53 4.29
N TYR A 399 -1.07 -22.51 5.61
CA TYR A 399 -0.26 -21.58 6.41
C TYR A 399 1.15 -22.13 6.51
N THR A 400 2.14 -21.37 6.03
CA THR A 400 3.54 -21.81 5.96
C THR A 400 4.25 -21.85 7.31
N GLY A 401 3.69 -21.21 8.35
CA GLY A 401 4.37 -21.03 9.64
C GLY A 401 5.50 -20.01 9.65
N ILE A 402 5.93 -19.56 8.46
CA ILE A 402 6.98 -18.56 8.29
C ILE A 402 6.35 -17.18 8.49
N THR A 403 6.88 -16.41 9.43
CA THR A 403 6.45 -15.02 9.64
C THR A 403 7.57 -14.08 9.21
N ARG A 404 7.25 -13.15 8.31
CA ARG A 404 8.13 -12.03 7.99
C ARG A 404 7.33 -10.75 8.15
N LEU A 405 7.89 -9.82 8.92
CA LEU A 405 7.37 -8.46 8.93
C LEU A 405 7.85 -7.81 7.62
N ALA A 406 6.91 -7.54 6.71
CA ALA A 406 7.11 -6.84 5.46
C ALA A 406 7.56 -5.38 5.70
N LYS A 407 8.73 -5.17 6.30
CA LYS A 407 9.31 -3.83 6.46
C LYS A 407 9.79 -3.35 5.10
N ASN A 408 9.35 -2.15 4.72
CA ASN A 408 9.80 -1.41 3.53
C ASN A 408 9.37 -1.96 2.17
N ILE A 409 8.58 -3.05 2.07
CA ILE A 409 8.13 -3.57 0.76
C ILE A 409 7.34 -2.51 -0.01
N LEU A 410 6.39 -1.85 0.66
CA LEU A 410 5.62 -0.74 0.10
C LEU A 410 6.54 0.37 -0.42
N GLN A 411 7.54 0.77 0.37
CA GLN A 411 8.51 1.80 -0.02
C GLN A 411 9.37 1.37 -1.23
N GLN A 412 9.72 0.09 -1.34
CA GLN A 412 10.50 -0.41 -2.47
C GLN A 412 9.67 -0.41 -3.76
N VAL A 413 8.45 -0.97 -3.73
CA VAL A 413 7.59 -1.04 -4.92
C VAL A 413 7.16 0.34 -5.38
N VAL A 414 6.66 1.18 -4.45
CA VAL A 414 6.26 2.56 -4.76
C VAL A 414 7.47 3.39 -5.20
N GLY A 415 8.63 3.22 -4.56
CA GLY A 415 9.85 3.91 -4.95
C GLY A 415 10.28 3.56 -6.38
N ARG A 416 10.27 2.27 -6.76
CA ARG A 416 10.54 1.83 -8.14
C ARG A 416 9.55 2.40 -9.14
N TYR A 417 8.28 2.54 -8.75
CA TYR A 417 7.26 3.18 -9.58
C TYR A 417 7.51 4.68 -9.79
N LEU A 418 7.84 5.41 -8.72
CA LEU A 418 8.22 6.83 -8.79
C LEU A 418 9.49 7.02 -9.65
N ASP A 419 10.46 6.11 -9.53
CA ASP A 419 11.69 6.13 -10.33
C ASP A 419 11.49 5.76 -11.81
N ARG A 420 10.27 5.37 -12.22
CA ARG A 420 9.96 4.73 -13.51
C ARG A 420 10.93 3.61 -13.87
N ASP A 421 11.20 2.74 -12.90
CA ASP A 421 11.98 1.52 -13.15
C ASP A 421 11.30 0.69 -14.25
N ARG A 422 12.01 0.47 -15.36
CA ARG A 422 11.42 -0.13 -16.57
C ARG A 422 10.87 -1.54 -16.33
N GLN A 423 11.51 -2.31 -15.46
CA GLN A 423 11.03 -3.65 -15.09
C GLN A 423 9.77 -3.55 -14.24
N ALA A 424 9.78 -2.74 -13.17
CA ALA A 424 8.60 -2.54 -12.32
C ALA A 424 7.40 -2.04 -13.12
N MET A 425 7.59 -1.07 -14.01
CA MET A 425 6.52 -0.54 -14.88
C MET A 425 5.94 -1.60 -15.83
N ARG A 426 6.78 -2.50 -16.36
CA ARG A 426 6.30 -3.63 -17.19
C ARG A 426 5.50 -4.63 -16.36
N VAL A 427 6.01 -4.98 -15.19
CA VAL A 427 5.36 -5.92 -14.26
C VAL A 427 4.02 -5.38 -13.79
N LEU A 428 3.94 -4.11 -13.36
CA LEU A 428 2.70 -3.46 -12.95
C LEU A 428 1.65 -3.43 -14.07
N ARG A 429 2.04 -3.15 -15.32
CA ARG A 429 1.13 -3.25 -16.48
C ARG A 429 0.63 -4.67 -16.70
N ARG A 430 1.49 -5.68 -16.51
CA ARG A 430 1.06 -7.08 -16.61
C ARG A 430 0.13 -7.48 -15.47
N LEU A 431 0.42 -7.08 -14.22
CA LEU A 431 -0.46 -7.28 -13.07
C LEU A 431 -1.85 -6.64 -13.30
N HIS A 432 -1.89 -5.44 -13.87
CA HIS A 432 -3.16 -4.77 -14.18
C HIS A 432 -4.02 -5.58 -15.19
N THR A 433 -3.39 -6.16 -16.21
CA THR A 433 -4.12 -6.94 -17.23
C THR A 433 -4.44 -8.37 -16.79
N VAL A 434 -3.58 -9.00 -15.99
CA VAL A 434 -3.76 -10.40 -15.56
C VAL A 434 -4.97 -10.57 -14.64
N ALA A 435 -5.38 -9.53 -13.89
CA ALA A 435 -6.59 -9.56 -13.08
C ALA A 435 -7.84 -9.91 -13.90
N SER A 436 -7.98 -9.30 -15.09
CA SER A 436 -9.05 -9.63 -16.03
C SER A 436 -8.91 -11.04 -16.60
N SER A 437 -7.68 -11.48 -16.91
CA SER A 437 -7.45 -12.85 -17.40
C SER A 437 -7.83 -13.92 -16.38
N VAL A 438 -7.53 -13.68 -15.09
CA VAL A 438 -7.95 -14.56 -13.98
C VAL A 438 -9.48 -14.57 -13.88
N ALA A 439 -10.12 -13.40 -13.94
CA ALA A 439 -11.58 -13.31 -13.92
C ALA A 439 -12.23 -14.10 -15.07
N ASP A 440 -11.65 -14.02 -16.27
CA ASP A 440 -12.16 -14.72 -17.45
C ASP A 440 -11.97 -16.25 -17.33
N ALA A 441 -10.84 -16.71 -16.78
CA ALA A 441 -10.62 -18.14 -16.51
C ALA A 441 -11.62 -18.70 -15.49
N MET A 442 -11.87 -17.94 -14.41
CA MET A 442 -12.89 -18.31 -13.41
C MET A 442 -14.30 -18.34 -14.01
N ALA A 443 -14.66 -17.36 -14.84
CA ALA A 443 -15.95 -17.31 -15.51
C ALA A 443 -16.18 -18.50 -16.47
N ARG A 444 -15.13 -18.94 -17.17
CA ARG A 444 -15.16 -20.15 -18.02
C ARG A 444 -15.10 -21.46 -17.24
N LYS A 445 -14.94 -21.41 -15.92
CA LYS A 445 -14.70 -22.57 -15.05
C LYS A 445 -13.46 -23.39 -15.45
N ASP A 446 -12.45 -22.71 -15.99
CA ASP A 446 -11.21 -23.32 -16.46
C ASP A 446 -10.18 -23.37 -15.32
N LEU A 447 -10.23 -24.45 -14.53
CA LEU A 447 -9.36 -24.64 -13.36
C LEU A 447 -7.87 -24.73 -13.75
N PRO A 448 -7.45 -25.47 -14.80
CA PRO A 448 -6.06 -25.49 -15.23
C PRO A 448 -5.51 -24.11 -15.58
N GLU A 449 -6.25 -23.31 -16.36
CA GLU A 449 -5.82 -21.96 -16.72
C GLU A 449 -5.83 -21.01 -15.51
N PHE A 450 -6.84 -21.11 -14.63
CA PHE A 450 -6.87 -20.40 -13.36
C PHE A 450 -5.60 -20.67 -12.55
N GLY A 451 -5.25 -21.94 -12.34
CA GLY A 451 -4.03 -22.32 -11.62
C GLY A 451 -2.75 -21.81 -12.29
N ARG A 452 -2.64 -21.87 -13.61
CA ARG A 452 -1.49 -21.32 -14.36
C ARG A 452 -1.35 -19.81 -14.14
N LEU A 453 -2.46 -19.06 -14.20
CA LEU A 453 -2.47 -17.62 -13.97
C LEU A 453 -2.13 -17.25 -12.52
N ILE A 454 -2.56 -18.05 -11.53
CA ILE A 454 -2.12 -17.88 -10.13
C ILE A 454 -0.60 -17.99 -10.00
N GLY A 455 0.02 -18.98 -10.67
CA GLY A 455 1.47 -19.11 -10.74
C GLY A 455 2.14 -17.94 -11.48
N GLU A 456 1.54 -17.45 -12.57
CA GLU A 456 2.05 -16.28 -13.29
C GLU A 456 2.04 -15.02 -12.42
N VAL A 457 0.97 -14.79 -11.66
CA VAL A 457 0.87 -13.69 -10.69
C VAL A 457 1.98 -13.80 -9.64
N TRP A 458 2.30 -15.02 -9.18
CA TRP A 458 3.39 -15.23 -8.24
C TRP A 458 4.75 -14.81 -8.81
N GLU A 459 5.05 -15.21 -10.03
CA GLU A 459 6.30 -14.80 -10.70
C GLU A 459 6.38 -13.29 -10.94
N LEU A 460 5.26 -12.63 -11.22
CA LEU A 460 5.19 -11.17 -11.32
C LEU A 460 5.46 -10.50 -9.98
N ASN A 461 4.89 -11.02 -8.88
CA ASN A 461 5.14 -10.52 -7.53
C ASN A 461 6.63 -10.64 -7.16
N LYS A 462 7.28 -11.77 -7.47
CA LYS A 462 8.73 -11.95 -7.27
C LYS A 462 9.59 -10.97 -8.08
N GLN A 463 9.18 -10.63 -9.30
CA GLN A 463 9.89 -9.62 -10.10
C GLN A 463 9.72 -8.19 -9.56
N LEU A 464 8.56 -7.90 -8.98
CA LEU A 464 8.26 -6.59 -8.42
C LEU A 464 8.97 -6.37 -7.08
N ASP A 465 8.97 -7.41 -6.23
CA ASP A 465 9.69 -7.46 -4.98
C ASP A 465 10.42 -8.81 -4.83
N PRO A 466 11.76 -8.84 -5.03
CA PRO A 466 12.56 -10.04 -4.78
C PRO A 466 12.49 -10.52 -3.33
N GLY A 467 12.15 -9.65 -2.37
CA GLY A 467 11.96 -9.99 -0.97
C GLY A 467 10.66 -10.72 -0.66
N SER A 468 9.76 -10.85 -1.64
CA SER A 468 8.49 -11.57 -1.50
C SER A 468 8.68 -13.08 -1.32
N THR A 469 9.86 -13.63 -1.62
CA THR A 469 10.19 -15.04 -1.40
C THR A 469 11.48 -15.20 -0.61
N ASN A 470 11.78 -16.42 -0.19
CA ASN A 470 13.01 -16.82 0.48
C ASN A 470 13.26 -18.33 0.27
N GLU A 471 14.42 -18.82 0.69
CA GLU A 471 14.82 -20.22 0.49
C GLU A 471 13.81 -21.23 1.06
N GLN A 472 13.20 -20.93 2.22
CA GLN A 472 12.20 -21.82 2.84
C GLN A 472 10.89 -21.86 2.04
N VAL A 473 10.46 -20.72 1.49
CA VAL A 473 9.28 -20.62 0.63
C VAL A 473 9.53 -21.33 -0.70
N GLU A 474 10.69 -21.13 -1.33
CA GLU A 474 11.02 -21.81 -2.60
C GLU A 474 11.13 -23.33 -2.40
N ALA A 475 11.75 -23.81 -1.32
CA ALA A 475 11.79 -25.25 -1.00
C ALA A 475 10.38 -25.84 -0.80
N LEU A 476 9.46 -25.09 -0.18
CA LEU A 476 8.06 -25.51 -0.07
C LEU A 476 7.37 -25.54 -1.44
N LEU A 477 7.59 -24.54 -2.29
CA LEU A 477 7.04 -24.50 -3.65
C LEU A 477 7.54 -25.69 -4.48
N GLU A 478 8.82 -26.06 -4.39
CA GLU A 478 9.39 -27.24 -5.07
C GLU A 478 8.65 -28.53 -4.71
N ARG A 479 8.22 -28.70 -3.45
CA ARG A 479 7.39 -29.83 -3.00
C ARG A 479 5.96 -29.77 -3.53
N VAL A 480 5.40 -28.57 -3.66
CA VAL A 480 3.99 -28.35 -4.04
C VAL A 480 3.76 -28.47 -5.56
N MET A 481 4.67 -27.95 -6.38
CA MET A 481 4.50 -27.84 -7.83
C MET A 481 4.33 -29.17 -8.61
N PRO A 482 4.86 -30.32 -8.15
CA PRO A 482 4.55 -31.65 -8.70
C PRO A 482 3.06 -32.04 -8.61
N TYR A 483 2.26 -31.39 -7.76
CA TYR A 483 0.83 -31.64 -7.60
C TYR A 483 -0.06 -30.51 -8.15
N ALA A 484 0.51 -29.31 -8.34
CA ALA A 484 -0.21 -28.08 -8.61
C ALA A 484 -0.12 -27.57 -10.07
N CYS A 485 -1.20 -26.97 -10.56
CA CYS A 485 -1.21 -26.11 -11.75
C CYS A 485 -0.46 -24.79 -11.48
N GLY A 486 -0.56 -24.28 -10.26
CA GLY A 486 0.18 -23.12 -9.77
C GLY A 486 -0.10 -22.87 -8.30
N ALA A 487 0.77 -22.08 -7.68
CA ALA A 487 0.66 -21.66 -6.30
C ALA A 487 1.20 -20.24 -6.13
N LYS A 488 0.70 -19.50 -5.14
CA LYS A 488 1.20 -18.16 -4.79
C LYS A 488 1.12 -17.94 -3.29
N LEU A 489 2.09 -17.20 -2.73
CA LEU A 489 1.88 -16.60 -1.43
C LEU A 489 0.86 -15.46 -1.54
N LEU A 490 0.08 -15.30 -0.48
CA LEU A 490 -0.91 -14.24 -0.34
C LEU A 490 -0.30 -13.04 0.40
N GLY A 491 -0.77 -11.85 0.05
CA GLY A 491 -0.29 -10.60 0.65
C GLY A 491 1.10 -10.18 0.17
N ALA A 492 1.87 -9.52 1.04
CA ALA A 492 3.15 -8.91 0.69
C ALA A 492 4.32 -9.91 0.50
N GLY A 493 4.10 -11.20 0.81
CA GLY A 493 5.11 -12.26 0.66
C GLY A 493 6.05 -12.44 1.87
N GLY A 494 7.02 -13.33 1.70
CA GLY A 494 8.07 -13.68 2.67
C GLY A 494 7.63 -14.67 3.74
N GLY A 495 6.38 -15.13 3.69
CA GLY A 495 5.74 -16.03 4.66
C GLY A 495 4.21 -15.93 4.56
N GLY A 496 3.50 -16.44 5.57
CA GLY A 496 2.04 -16.37 5.63
C GLY A 496 1.34 -17.53 4.92
N PHE A 497 0.25 -17.23 4.21
CA PHE A 497 -0.56 -18.25 3.52
C PHE A 497 -0.14 -18.48 2.08
N LEU A 498 -0.07 -19.75 1.69
CA LEU A 498 0.12 -20.24 0.33
C LEU A 498 -1.23 -20.73 -0.21
N LEU A 499 -1.68 -20.14 -1.32
CA LEU A 499 -2.80 -20.63 -2.11
C LEU A 499 -2.28 -21.61 -3.15
N ILE A 500 -2.84 -22.81 -3.21
CA ILE A 500 -2.39 -23.89 -4.08
C ILE A 500 -3.57 -24.38 -4.92
N VAL A 501 -3.40 -24.40 -6.25
CA VAL A 501 -4.40 -24.93 -7.19
C VAL A 501 -3.90 -26.26 -7.74
N CYS A 502 -4.47 -27.38 -7.27
CA CYS A 502 -4.05 -28.74 -7.61
C CYS A 502 -4.63 -29.23 -8.95
N ARG A 503 -3.86 -30.04 -9.68
CA ARG A 503 -4.25 -30.57 -11.00
C ARG A 503 -5.48 -31.49 -10.96
N SER A 504 -5.72 -32.15 -9.84
CA SER A 504 -6.87 -33.04 -9.62
C SER A 504 -7.15 -33.23 -8.12
N PRO A 505 -8.34 -33.74 -7.73
CA PRO A 505 -8.65 -34.03 -6.33
C PRO A 505 -7.67 -35.05 -5.72
N ARG A 506 -7.22 -36.03 -6.53
CA ARG A 506 -6.20 -37.02 -6.11
C ARG A 506 -4.87 -36.35 -5.78
N ASN A 507 -4.45 -35.36 -6.56
CA ASN A 507 -3.22 -34.60 -6.29
C ASN A 507 -3.37 -33.75 -5.04
N ALA A 508 -4.53 -33.11 -4.82
CA ALA A 508 -4.80 -32.35 -3.60
C ALA A 508 -4.72 -33.24 -2.35
N ALA A 509 -5.37 -34.40 -2.37
CA ALA A 509 -5.32 -35.36 -1.27
C ALA A 509 -3.93 -35.99 -1.06
N ALA A 510 -3.13 -36.15 -2.11
CA ALA A 510 -1.74 -36.60 -1.98
C ALA A 510 -0.86 -35.53 -1.33
N LEU A 511 -0.93 -34.29 -1.82
CA LEU A 511 -0.18 -33.17 -1.27
C LEU A 511 -0.55 -32.89 0.19
N ARG A 512 -1.85 -32.96 0.52
CA ARG A 512 -2.32 -32.80 1.91
C ARG A 512 -1.66 -33.81 2.84
N ARG A 513 -1.67 -35.10 2.48
CA ARG A 513 -1.03 -36.17 3.27
C ARG A 513 0.47 -35.96 3.40
N GLU A 514 1.14 -35.51 2.35
CA GLU A 514 2.58 -35.24 2.38
C GLU A 514 2.93 -34.10 3.34
N LEU A 515 2.26 -32.95 3.24
CA LEU A 515 2.53 -31.78 4.08
C LEU A 515 2.04 -31.92 5.52
N GLU A 516 1.07 -32.82 5.79
CA GLU A 516 0.65 -33.18 7.15
C GLU A 516 1.63 -34.17 7.80
N ALA A 517 2.20 -35.10 7.04
CA ALA A 517 3.19 -36.05 7.54
C ALA A 517 4.55 -35.40 7.80
N GLU A 518 4.97 -34.47 6.93
CA GLU A 518 6.25 -33.79 7.01
C GLU A 518 6.09 -32.27 6.80
N PRO A 519 5.53 -31.56 7.80
CA PRO A 519 5.39 -30.11 7.73
C PRO A 519 6.79 -29.46 7.80
N PRO A 520 7.00 -28.31 7.11
CA PRO A 520 8.27 -27.60 7.14
C PRO A 520 8.62 -27.02 8.51
N ASN A 521 7.65 -26.86 9.42
CA ASN A 521 7.81 -26.45 10.81
C ASN A 521 6.54 -26.76 11.61
N GLU A 522 6.60 -26.63 12.94
CA GLU A 522 5.50 -26.94 13.87
C GLU A 522 4.24 -26.08 13.68
N LEU A 523 4.36 -24.88 13.11
CA LEU A 523 3.23 -23.98 12.91
C LEU A 523 2.54 -24.21 11.56
N ALA A 524 3.20 -24.88 10.63
CA ALA A 524 2.71 -25.04 9.27
C ALA A 524 1.53 -26.03 9.21
N ARG A 525 0.42 -25.61 8.59
CA ARG A 525 -0.83 -26.38 8.59
C ARG A 525 -1.82 -25.92 7.53
N PHE A 526 -2.73 -26.81 7.14
CA PHE A 526 -3.86 -26.45 6.29
C PHE A 526 -4.94 -25.69 7.07
N PHE A 527 -5.63 -24.81 6.36
CA PHE A 527 -6.85 -24.16 6.83
C PHE A 527 -7.99 -24.51 5.89
N ASP A 528 -9.14 -24.84 6.46
CA ASP A 528 -10.36 -24.95 5.69
C ASP A 528 -10.84 -23.53 5.40
N PHE A 529 -11.21 -23.28 4.15
CA PHE A 529 -11.76 -22.00 3.74
C PHE A 529 -12.95 -22.19 2.83
N SER A 530 -13.81 -21.19 2.80
CA SER A 530 -14.98 -21.20 1.93
C SER A 530 -15.32 -19.78 1.51
N VAL A 531 -15.87 -19.60 0.31
CA VAL A 531 -16.21 -18.26 -0.16
C VAL A 531 -17.38 -17.71 0.67
N SER A 532 -17.16 -16.50 1.21
CA SER A 532 -18.12 -15.82 2.07
C SER A 532 -19.19 -15.12 1.23
N ARG A 533 -20.46 -15.28 1.61
CA ARG A 533 -21.62 -14.71 0.90
C ARG A 533 -22.16 -13.41 1.51
N THR A 534 -21.52 -12.91 2.57
CA THR A 534 -22.09 -11.81 3.37
C THR A 534 -21.20 -10.58 3.51
N GLY A 535 -19.89 -10.70 3.33
CA GLY A 535 -18.96 -9.58 3.54
C GLY A 535 -18.96 -9.15 5.01
N VAL A 536 -18.83 -7.84 5.28
CA VAL A 536 -18.92 -7.32 6.64
C VAL A 536 -20.37 -7.35 7.15
N VAL A 537 -20.56 -7.86 8.35
CA VAL A 537 -21.87 -7.92 9.02
C VAL A 537 -21.79 -7.18 10.34
N VAL A 538 -22.70 -6.21 10.53
CA VAL A 538 -22.85 -5.44 11.77
C VAL A 538 -24.14 -5.88 12.45
N SER A 539 -24.03 -6.39 13.67
CA SER A 539 -25.16 -6.79 14.52
C SER A 539 -25.17 -5.92 15.78
N ALA A 540 -26.35 -5.61 16.30
CA ALA A 540 -26.52 -5.09 17.65
C ALA A 540 -27.47 -6.05 18.36
N CYS A 541 -27.03 -6.58 19.50
CA CYS A 541 -27.78 -7.56 20.28
C CYS A 541 -28.06 -7.02 21.68
#